data_AF-A0A661YUQ8-F1
#
_entry.id   AF-A0A661YUQ8-F1
#
_cell.length_a   1.000
_cell.length_b   1.000
_cell.length_c   1.000
_cell.angle_alpha   90.00
_cell.angle_beta   90.00
_cell.angle_gamma   90.00
#
_symmetry.space_group_name_H-M   'P 1'
#
loop_
_entity.id
_entity.type
_entity.pdbx_description
1 polymer ?
#
loop_
_entity_poly.entity_id
_entity_poly.type
_entity_poly.pdbx_seq_one_letter_code
_entity_poly.pdbx_strand_id
1 'polypeptide(L)'
;MTDFKIQTEQFADIRILRYQVPGFEKLSFEKKRLVYFLSQAALWGRDIIYDQNYKYNLLIRHNLENVYKTYTGNRESETFKAFVVYLKRFWFSNGIHHHYAMDKFFPTCSREEFKKLLINSDKANYKFFAEEIFNDFIEKFTNLIFDPTLDAKRLSLDAENDLLLNSACNFYENISQEEAEEFYNTKKVLNAKKPISLGLNSKLVKENGQIKELTYKIGEHYSASIGKMVFWLEKAVRFAENDKQTKALQKLIDFYKSGELKDFDDYSLAWLQ
;
A
#
# COMPACT_ATOMS: atom_id res chain seq x y z
N MET A 1 -32.16 2.98 -21.78
CA MET A 1 -31.10 2.57 -20.83
C MET A 1 -29.84 3.30 -21.25
N THR A 2 -29.16 3.98 -20.34
CA THR A 2 -27.89 4.63 -20.64
C THR A 2 -26.82 3.55 -20.83
N ASP A 3 -26.09 3.61 -21.94
CA ASP A 3 -24.99 2.67 -22.21
C ASP A 3 -23.95 2.71 -21.09
N PHE A 4 -23.33 1.55 -20.82
CA PHE A 4 -22.29 1.44 -19.80
C PHE A 4 -21.08 2.31 -20.16
N LYS A 5 -20.84 3.35 -19.38
CA LYS A 5 -19.69 4.24 -19.56
C LYS A 5 -18.41 3.59 -19.03
N ILE A 6 -17.59 3.07 -19.96
CA ILE A 6 -16.30 2.41 -19.69
C ILE A 6 -15.31 3.38 -19.06
N GLN A 7 -15.05 4.53 -19.70
CA GLN A 7 -14.12 5.53 -19.16
C GLN A 7 -14.88 6.56 -18.32
N THR A 8 -14.52 6.74 -17.06
CA THR A 8 -15.16 7.74 -16.18
C THR A 8 -14.49 9.09 -16.23
N GLU A 9 -13.17 9.09 -16.12
CA GLU A 9 -12.37 10.30 -15.95
C GLU A 9 -10.99 10.12 -16.59
N GLN A 10 -10.34 11.23 -16.93
CA GLN A 10 -8.96 11.29 -17.33
C GLN A 10 -8.30 12.50 -16.66
N PHE A 11 -7.11 12.31 -16.10
CA PHE A 11 -6.30 13.35 -15.47
C PHE A 11 -4.83 13.00 -15.62
N ALA A 12 -3.98 14.01 -15.80
CA ALA A 12 -2.57 13.80 -16.17
C ALA A 12 -2.45 12.78 -17.31
N ASP A 13 -1.64 11.74 -17.12
CA ASP A 13 -1.39 10.61 -18.01
C ASP A 13 -2.27 9.37 -17.71
N ILE A 14 -3.28 9.50 -16.84
CA ILE A 14 -4.10 8.38 -16.33
C ILE A 14 -5.54 8.47 -16.87
N ARG A 15 -6.07 7.34 -17.34
CA ARG A 15 -7.49 7.14 -17.62
C ARG A 15 -8.09 6.16 -16.62
N ILE A 16 -9.21 6.53 -16.01
CA ILE A 16 -9.95 5.65 -15.12
C ILE A 16 -11.01 4.90 -15.93
N LEU A 17 -10.85 3.58 -15.97
CA LEU A 17 -11.77 2.67 -16.66
C LEU A 17 -12.58 1.88 -15.64
N ARG A 18 -13.76 1.44 -16.06
CA ARG A 18 -14.66 0.55 -15.35
C ARG A 18 -14.88 -0.70 -16.17
N TYR A 19 -15.04 -1.82 -15.49
CA TYR A 19 -15.39 -3.09 -16.09
C TYR A 19 -16.76 -3.56 -15.57
N GLN A 20 -17.47 -4.31 -16.39
CA GLN A 20 -18.67 -5.04 -15.97
C GLN A 20 -18.24 -6.41 -15.43
N VAL A 21 -19.06 -7.01 -14.57
CA VAL A 21 -18.85 -8.36 -14.04
C VAL A 21 -19.93 -9.29 -14.59
N PRO A 22 -19.91 -9.60 -15.91
CA PRO A 22 -20.97 -10.38 -16.54
C PRO A 22 -21.08 -11.76 -15.92
N GLY A 23 -22.31 -12.18 -15.65
CA GLY A 23 -22.60 -13.48 -15.03
C GLY A 23 -22.67 -13.45 -13.50
N PHE A 24 -22.29 -12.34 -12.85
CA PHE A 24 -22.46 -12.18 -11.40
C PHE A 24 -23.93 -12.35 -10.98
N GLU A 25 -24.88 -11.81 -11.73
CA GLU A 25 -26.31 -11.90 -11.45
C GLU A 25 -26.82 -13.35 -11.51
N LYS A 26 -26.18 -14.19 -12.33
CA LYS A 26 -26.53 -15.61 -12.52
C LYS A 26 -26.00 -16.50 -11.39
N LEU A 27 -25.09 -16.00 -10.55
CA LEU A 27 -24.59 -16.75 -9.41
C LEU A 27 -25.72 -17.01 -8.40
N SER A 28 -25.67 -18.18 -7.77
CA SER A 28 -26.51 -18.50 -6.61
C SER A 28 -26.23 -17.50 -5.47
N PHE A 29 -27.16 -17.41 -4.53
CA PHE A 29 -27.02 -16.53 -3.37
C PHE A 29 -25.74 -16.83 -2.57
N GLU A 30 -25.43 -18.11 -2.33
CA GLU A 30 -24.23 -18.48 -1.57
C GLU A 30 -22.93 -18.13 -2.32
N LYS A 31 -22.87 -18.31 -3.64
CA LYS A 31 -21.72 -17.88 -4.43
C LYS A 31 -21.54 -16.36 -4.42
N LYS A 32 -22.63 -15.59 -4.43
CA LYS A 32 -22.58 -14.13 -4.29
C LYS A 32 -22.03 -13.73 -2.91
N ARG A 33 -22.39 -14.45 -1.85
CA ARG A 33 -21.85 -14.21 -0.49
C ARG A 33 -20.37 -14.55 -0.42
N LEU A 34 -19.94 -15.67 -1.01
CA LEU A 34 -18.52 -16.01 -1.13
C LEU A 34 -17.75 -14.88 -1.82
N VAL A 35 -18.19 -14.45 -3.01
CA VAL A 35 -17.57 -13.33 -3.76
C VAL A 35 -17.54 -12.05 -2.92
N TYR A 36 -18.65 -11.72 -2.25
CA TYR A 36 -18.71 -10.55 -1.38
C TYR A 36 -17.66 -10.61 -0.27
N PHE A 37 -17.57 -11.71 0.49
CA PHE A 37 -16.60 -11.82 1.58
C PHE A 37 -15.15 -11.79 1.10
N LEU A 38 -14.84 -12.46 -0.01
CA LEU A 38 -13.51 -12.38 -0.64
C LEU A 38 -13.17 -10.95 -1.10
N SER A 39 -14.14 -10.22 -1.67
CA SER A 39 -13.95 -8.82 -2.06
C SER A 39 -13.71 -7.92 -0.85
N GLN A 40 -14.39 -8.16 0.27
CA GLN A 40 -14.15 -7.42 1.50
C GLN A 40 -12.74 -7.69 2.03
N ALA A 41 -12.30 -8.95 2.06
CA ALA A 41 -10.93 -9.29 2.45
C ALA A 41 -9.89 -8.55 1.60
N ALA A 42 -10.09 -8.51 0.27
CA ALA A 42 -9.18 -7.82 -0.65
C ALA A 42 -9.08 -6.30 -0.36
N LEU A 43 -10.19 -5.63 -0.04
CA LEU A 43 -10.20 -4.18 0.22
C LEU A 43 -9.39 -3.78 1.47
N TRP A 44 -9.26 -4.66 2.46
CA TRP A 44 -8.49 -4.39 3.68
C TRP A 44 -6.96 -4.39 3.45
N GLY A 45 -6.49 -4.88 2.31
CA GLY A 45 -5.08 -4.78 1.90
C GLY A 45 -4.65 -3.39 1.41
N ARG A 46 -5.59 -2.45 1.22
CA ARG A 46 -5.28 -1.13 0.64
C ARG A 46 -4.21 -0.38 1.43
N ASP A 47 -4.33 -0.24 2.74
CA ASP A 47 -3.38 0.58 3.50
C ASP A 47 -2.00 -0.10 3.62
N ILE A 48 -1.94 -1.44 3.51
CA ILE A 48 -0.67 -2.19 3.49
C ILE A 48 0.18 -1.75 2.29
N ILE A 49 -0.41 -1.69 1.08
CA ILE A 49 0.37 -1.33 -0.12
C ILE A 49 0.83 0.14 -0.10
N TYR A 50 0.06 1.06 0.48
CA TYR A 50 0.52 2.45 0.66
C TYR A 50 1.76 2.49 1.54
N ASP A 51 1.74 1.81 2.69
CA ASP A 51 2.87 1.77 3.62
C ASP A 51 4.09 1.10 3.00
N GLN A 52 3.91 -0.07 2.36
CA GLN A 52 4.97 -0.79 1.64
C GLN A 52 5.59 0.05 0.52
N ASN A 53 4.81 0.88 -0.18
CA ASN A 53 5.34 1.73 -1.24
C ASN A 53 6.21 2.87 -0.72
N TYR A 54 5.93 3.40 0.48
CA TYR A 54 6.72 4.43 1.14
C TYR A 54 6.19 4.71 2.55
N LYS A 55 7.08 4.78 3.54
CA LYS A 55 6.71 4.85 4.98
C LYS A 55 5.83 6.05 5.37
N TYR A 56 5.86 7.14 4.59
CA TYR A 56 5.04 8.32 4.87
C TYR A 56 3.74 8.37 4.07
N ASN A 57 3.46 7.41 3.17
CA ASN A 57 2.28 7.47 2.31
C ASN A 57 0.96 7.51 3.09
N LEU A 58 0.83 6.79 4.21
CA LEU A 58 -0.41 6.84 4.99
C LEU A 58 -0.64 8.22 5.64
N LEU A 59 0.43 8.85 6.12
CA LEU A 59 0.39 10.22 6.65
C LEU A 59 0.07 11.23 5.52
N ILE A 60 0.74 11.11 4.38
CA ILE A 60 0.51 11.94 3.19
C ILE A 60 -0.94 11.81 2.74
N ARG A 61 -1.43 10.58 2.57
CA ARG A 61 -2.82 10.30 2.18
C ARG A 61 -3.80 11.00 3.10
N HIS A 62 -3.65 10.82 4.41
CA HIS A 62 -4.51 11.41 5.41
C HIS A 62 -4.55 12.94 5.30
N ASN A 63 -3.38 13.57 5.19
CA ASN A 63 -3.26 15.03 5.15
C ASN A 63 -3.76 15.63 3.84
N LEU A 64 -3.51 15.00 2.69
CA LEU A 64 -4.09 15.42 1.41
C LEU A 64 -5.62 15.24 1.41
N GLU A 65 -6.11 14.11 1.92
CA GLU A 65 -7.56 13.87 2.05
C GLU A 65 -8.23 14.87 3.00
N ASN A 66 -7.54 15.29 4.08
CA ASN A 66 -8.00 16.36 4.96
C ASN A 66 -8.19 17.67 4.17
N VAL A 67 -7.16 18.13 3.45
CA VAL A 67 -7.25 19.33 2.59
C VAL A 67 -8.41 19.22 1.62
N TYR A 68 -8.53 18.10 0.91
CA TYR A 68 -9.61 17.93 -0.07
C TYR A 68 -11.00 18.04 0.56
N LYS A 69 -11.19 17.54 1.79
CA LYS A 69 -12.48 17.54 2.48
C LYS A 69 -12.80 18.88 3.15
N THR A 70 -11.79 19.60 3.66
CA THR A 70 -12.00 20.71 4.59
C THR A 70 -11.51 22.07 4.08
N TYR A 71 -10.85 22.13 2.91
CA TYR A 71 -10.42 23.40 2.32
C TYR A 71 -11.59 24.36 2.12
N THR A 72 -11.48 25.56 2.71
CA THR A 72 -12.52 26.59 2.74
C THR A 72 -12.32 27.70 1.70
N GLY A 73 -11.22 27.68 0.95
CA GLY A 73 -10.95 28.65 -0.11
C GLY A 73 -11.64 28.32 -1.44
N ASN A 74 -11.25 29.03 -2.50
CA ASN A 74 -11.86 28.87 -3.82
C ASN A 74 -11.44 27.54 -4.50
N ARG A 75 -12.38 26.59 -4.60
CA ARG A 75 -12.17 25.28 -5.24
C ARG A 75 -12.15 25.34 -6.78
N GLU A 76 -12.59 26.45 -7.38
CA GLU A 76 -12.48 26.68 -8.82
C GLU A 76 -11.13 27.29 -9.23
N SER A 77 -10.26 27.58 -8.27
CA SER A 77 -8.91 28.08 -8.53
C SER A 77 -8.03 27.04 -9.23
N GLU A 78 -7.11 27.49 -10.08
CA GLU A 78 -6.13 26.62 -10.74
C GLU A 78 -5.24 25.88 -9.73
N THR A 79 -4.89 26.54 -8.61
CA THR A 79 -4.18 25.92 -7.49
C THR A 79 -4.93 24.71 -6.93
N PHE A 80 -6.24 24.84 -6.64
CA PHE A 80 -7.02 23.74 -6.09
C PHE A 80 -7.21 22.62 -7.12
N LYS A 81 -7.44 22.95 -8.39
CA LYS A 81 -7.52 21.96 -9.47
C LYS A 81 -6.21 21.18 -9.64
N ALA A 82 -5.06 21.86 -9.61
CA ALA A 82 -3.74 21.24 -9.64
C ALA A 82 -3.51 20.29 -8.46
N PHE A 83 -3.92 20.70 -7.26
CA PHE A 83 -3.91 19.85 -6.06
C PHE A 83 -4.80 18.61 -6.23
N VAL A 84 -6.01 18.76 -6.77
CA VAL A 84 -6.92 17.62 -7.01
C VAL A 84 -6.30 16.63 -7.99
N VAL A 85 -5.65 17.10 -9.06
CA VAL A 85 -4.92 16.22 -9.98
C VAL A 85 -3.80 15.47 -9.25
N TYR A 86 -3.02 16.16 -8.41
CA TYR A 86 -1.97 15.52 -7.60
C TYR A 86 -2.53 14.44 -6.67
N LEU A 87 -3.60 14.73 -5.92
CA LEU A 87 -4.27 13.77 -5.04
C LEU A 87 -4.82 12.56 -5.80
N LYS A 88 -5.37 12.76 -7.00
CA LYS A 88 -5.85 11.67 -7.85
C LYS A 88 -4.71 10.76 -8.34
N ARG A 89 -3.58 11.34 -8.75
CA ARG A 89 -2.36 10.58 -9.09
C ARG A 89 -1.82 9.80 -7.89
N PHE A 90 -1.88 10.40 -6.71
CA PHE A 90 -1.51 9.77 -5.44
C PHE A 90 -2.41 8.56 -5.12
N TRP A 91 -3.73 8.70 -5.24
CA TRP A 91 -4.66 7.59 -5.05
C TRP A 91 -4.45 6.46 -6.06
N PHE A 92 -4.25 6.81 -7.33
CA PHE A 92 -4.05 5.83 -8.40
C PHE A 92 -2.75 5.04 -8.22
N SER A 93 -1.68 5.71 -7.82
CA SER A 93 -0.35 5.10 -7.71
C SER A 93 -0.09 4.42 -6.36
N ASN A 94 -1.05 4.53 -5.41
CA ASN A 94 -0.89 4.09 -4.03
C ASN A 94 0.33 4.74 -3.33
N GLY A 95 0.60 6.01 -3.62
CA GLY A 95 1.75 6.75 -3.09
C GLY A 95 2.17 7.96 -3.93
N ILE A 96 3.27 8.62 -3.54
CA ILE A 96 3.82 9.82 -4.21
C ILE A 96 4.69 9.52 -5.45
N HIS A 97 4.86 8.25 -5.79
CA HIS A 97 5.69 7.80 -6.91
C HIS A 97 4.84 7.29 -8.05
N HIS A 98 5.29 7.53 -9.28
CA HIS A 98 4.59 7.12 -10.48
C HIS A 98 4.52 5.59 -10.55
N HIS A 99 3.31 5.04 -10.66
CA HIS A 99 3.06 3.60 -10.62
C HIS A 99 3.91 2.76 -11.60
N TYR A 100 4.27 3.32 -12.76
CA TYR A 100 5.11 2.68 -13.78
C TYR A 100 6.59 3.10 -13.71
N ALA A 101 6.91 4.37 -13.94
CA ALA A 101 8.29 4.89 -13.96
C ALA A 101 9.02 4.87 -12.60
N MET A 102 8.31 4.68 -11.48
CA MET A 102 8.83 4.71 -10.11
C MET A 102 9.32 6.08 -9.62
N ASP A 103 9.45 7.08 -10.50
CA ASP A 103 9.85 8.44 -10.12
C ASP A 103 8.80 9.13 -9.25
N LYS A 104 9.24 9.90 -8.27
CA LYS A 104 8.40 10.81 -7.50
C LYS A 104 7.77 11.83 -8.44
N PHE A 105 6.48 12.06 -8.29
CA PHE A 105 5.79 13.10 -9.05
C PHE A 105 5.39 14.26 -8.15
N PHE A 106 5.23 15.44 -8.77
CA PHE A 106 5.01 16.69 -8.06
C PHE A 106 3.65 17.31 -8.41
N PRO A 107 3.04 18.08 -7.50
CA PRO A 107 1.94 18.98 -7.84
C PRO A 107 2.42 20.04 -8.86
N THR A 108 1.53 20.50 -9.74
CA THR A 108 1.85 21.56 -10.70
C THR A 108 1.68 22.97 -10.14
N CYS A 109 1.03 23.12 -8.98
CA CYS A 109 1.04 24.38 -8.24
C CYS A 109 2.38 24.61 -7.53
N SER A 110 2.71 25.86 -7.25
CA SER A 110 3.93 26.20 -6.51
C SER A 110 3.89 25.71 -5.05
N ARG A 111 5.07 25.62 -4.42
CA ARG A 111 5.21 25.29 -3.00
C ARG A 111 4.38 26.21 -2.10
N GLU A 112 4.44 27.52 -2.36
CA GLU A 112 3.72 28.52 -1.55
C GLU A 112 2.21 28.45 -1.74
N GLU A 113 1.74 28.15 -2.94
CA GLU A 113 0.33 27.89 -3.20
C GLU A 113 -0.15 26.62 -2.47
N PHE A 114 0.64 25.55 -2.49
CA PHE A 114 0.32 24.32 -1.76
C PHE A 114 0.26 24.54 -0.25
N LYS A 115 1.20 25.31 0.32
CA LYS A 115 1.15 25.72 1.74
C LYS A 115 -0.13 26.47 2.08
N LYS A 116 -0.58 27.37 1.20
CA LYS A 116 -1.86 28.08 1.40
C LYS A 116 -3.05 27.12 1.43
N LEU A 117 -3.04 26.04 0.64
CA LEU A 117 -4.08 25.00 0.74
C LEU A 117 -4.06 24.34 2.12
N LEU A 118 -2.88 24.01 2.63
CA LEU A 118 -2.73 23.37 3.93
C LEU A 118 -3.21 24.29 5.08
N ILE A 119 -2.83 25.56 5.04
CA ILE A 119 -3.18 26.57 6.06
C ILE A 119 -4.68 26.86 6.10
N ASN A 120 -5.34 26.87 4.94
CA ASN A 120 -6.78 27.15 4.78
C ASN A 120 -7.65 25.88 4.84
N SER A 121 -7.15 24.83 5.50
CA SER A 121 -7.88 23.58 5.76
C SER A 121 -7.93 23.32 7.26
N ASP A 122 -8.76 22.37 7.69
CA ASP A 122 -8.95 22.08 9.11
C ASP A 122 -7.66 21.59 9.78
N LYS A 123 -7.16 22.40 10.72
CA LYS A 123 -5.90 22.15 11.43
C LYS A 123 -5.99 20.99 12.42
N ALA A 124 -7.16 20.74 13.01
CA ALA A 124 -7.34 19.72 14.04
C ALA A 124 -7.25 18.30 13.49
N ASN A 125 -7.47 18.14 12.18
CA ASN A 125 -7.51 16.85 11.51
C ASN A 125 -6.18 16.47 10.83
N TYR A 126 -5.11 17.24 10.96
CA TYR A 126 -3.80 16.83 10.44
C TYR A 126 -3.13 15.76 11.31
N LYS A 127 -2.39 14.86 10.66
CA LYS A 127 -1.44 13.96 11.30
C LYS A 127 -0.03 14.49 11.11
N PHE A 128 0.65 14.71 12.22
CA PHE A 128 2.00 15.25 12.29
C PHE A 128 3.02 14.12 12.22
N PHE A 129 4.28 14.44 11.90
CA PHE A 129 5.35 13.44 11.86
C PHE A 129 5.80 13.04 13.27
N ALA A 130 5.76 14.01 14.18
CA ALA A 130 6.13 13.88 15.58
C ALA A 130 5.38 14.94 16.40
N GLU A 131 5.77 15.13 17.66
CA GLU A 131 5.37 16.29 18.44
C GLU A 131 6.05 17.54 17.88
N GLU A 132 5.31 18.34 17.12
CA GLU A 132 5.81 19.56 16.48
C GLU A 132 4.69 20.60 16.33
N ILE A 133 5.06 21.87 16.16
CA ILE A 133 4.08 22.94 15.91
C ILE A 133 3.62 22.94 14.44
N PHE A 134 2.44 23.49 14.19
CA PHE A 134 1.81 23.48 12.87
C PHE A 134 2.69 24.08 11.77
N ASN A 135 3.39 25.18 12.02
CA ASN A 135 4.23 25.82 11.00
C ASN A 135 5.40 24.91 10.57
N ASP A 136 6.06 24.24 11.52
CA ASP A 136 7.16 23.31 11.21
C ASP A 136 6.65 22.10 10.42
N PHE A 137 5.47 21.60 10.80
CA PHE A 137 4.79 20.54 10.04
C PHE A 137 4.50 20.96 8.60
N ILE A 138 3.99 22.17 8.37
CA ILE A 138 3.70 22.68 7.00
C ILE A 138 4.97 22.70 6.16
N GLU A 139 6.09 23.17 6.71
CA GLU A 139 7.37 23.20 5.99
C GLU A 139 7.88 21.79 5.69
N LYS A 140 7.91 20.91 6.67
CA LYS A 140 8.35 19.51 6.49
C LYS A 140 7.47 18.75 5.52
N PHE A 141 6.15 18.86 5.65
CA PHE A 141 5.20 18.20 4.76
C PHE A 141 5.33 18.72 3.33
N THR A 142 5.50 20.04 3.16
CA THR A 142 5.72 20.61 1.82
C THR A 142 7.06 20.16 1.26
N ASN A 143 8.12 20.08 2.06
CA ASN A 143 9.42 19.56 1.60
C ASN A 143 9.32 18.09 1.17
N LEU A 144 8.64 17.28 1.96
CA LEU A 144 8.37 15.87 1.65
C LEU A 144 7.74 15.69 0.27
N ILE A 145 6.84 16.59 -0.11
CA ILE A 145 6.12 16.53 -1.39
C ILE A 145 6.96 17.13 -2.54
N PHE A 146 7.68 18.24 -2.32
CA PHE A 146 8.29 19.03 -3.40
C PHE A 146 9.79 18.90 -3.59
N ASP A 147 10.52 18.35 -2.62
CA ASP A 147 11.96 18.15 -2.75
C ASP A 147 12.23 17.04 -3.77
N PRO A 148 12.91 17.34 -4.90
CA PRO A 148 13.16 16.34 -5.94
C PRO A 148 14.29 15.37 -5.61
N THR A 149 15.10 15.68 -4.60
CA THR A 149 16.22 14.85 -4.15
C THR A 149 15.79 13.85 -3.08
N LEU A 150 14.78 14.22 -2.29
CA LEU A 150 14.24 13.37 -1.24
C LEU A 150 13.35 12.27 -1.82
N ASP A 151 13.75 11.01 -1.63
CA ASP A 151 12.98 9.82 -1.99
C ASP A 151 12.54 9.85 -3.46
N ALA A 152 13.47 10.21 -4.34
CA ALA A 152 13.20 10.51 -5.75
C ALA A 152 12.62 9.33 -6.53
N LYS A 153 12.90 8.09 -6.11
CA LYS A 153 12.37 6.86 -6.74
C LYS A 153 11.81 5.91 -5.71
N ARG A 154 10.67 5.29 -6.02
CA ARG A 154 10.11 4.19 -5.22
C ARG A 154 11.03 2.98 -5.22
N LEU A 155 11.57 2.67 -6.39
CA LEU A 155 12.47 1.56 -6.63
C LEU A 155 13.59 2.04 -7.56
N SER A 156 14.83 1.95 -7.09
CA SER A 156 16.02 2.12 -7.91
C SER A 156 16.37 0.80 -8.60
N LEU A 157 16.86 0.92 -9.84
CA LEU A 157 17.45 -0.18 -10.61
C LEU A 157 18.89 0.18 -11.05
N ASP A 158 19.46 1.21 -10.43
CA ASP A 158 20.81 1.66 -10.70
C ASP A 158 21.81 0.80 -9.93
N ALA A 159 22.43 -0.14 -10.64
CA ALA A 159 23.39 -1.09 -10.07
C ALA A 159 24.72 -0.46 -9.65
N GLU A 160 24.97 0.82 -9.97
CA GLU A 160 26.17 1.55 -9.53
C GLU A 160 26.05 2.05 -8.08
N ASN A 161 24.83 2.07 -7.54
CA ASN A 161 24.52 2.55 -6.21
C ASN A 161 23.77 1.49 -5.38
N ASP A 162 23.76 1.65 -4.05
CA ASP A 162 23.00 0.76 -3.17
C ASP A 162 21.50 0.82 -3.50
N LEU A 163 20.95 -0.30 -3.97
CA LEU A 163 19.57 -0.33 -4.44
C LEU A 163 18.55 -0.08 -3.32
N LEU A 164 18.86 -0.48 -2.08
CA LEU A 164 17.93 -0.35 -0.96
C LEU A 164 17.91 1.07 -0.43
N LEU A 165 19.10 1.67 -0.23
CA LEU A 165 19.21 3.06 0.25
C LEU A 165 18.72 4.09 -0.77
N ASN A 166 18.74 3.75 -2.07
CA ASN A 166 18.23 4.60 -3.14
C ASN A 166 16.78 4.28 -3.55
N SER A 167 16.09 3.40 -2.82
CA SER A 167 14.67 3.08 -3.04
C SER A 167 13.82 3.56 -1.88
N ALA A 168 12.75 4.30 -2.17
CA ALA A 168 11.82 4.76 -1.15
C ALA A 168 10.85 3.67 -0.64
N CYS A 169 10.78 2.50 -1.31
CA CYS A 169 9.91 1.41 -0.86
C CYS A 169 10.28 0.93 0.55
N ASN A 170 9.25 0.67 1.35
CA ASN A 170 9.37 0.46 2.80
C ASN A 170 9.56 -1.01 3.20
N PHE A 171 10.22 -1.80 2.35
CA PHE A 171 10.56 -3.20 2.68
C PHE A 171 11.81 -3.30 3.56
N TYR A 172 12.65 -2.26 3.54
CA TYR A 172 13.89 -2.17 4.30
C TYR A 172 13.91 -0.83 5.04
N GLU A 173 14.40 -0.79 6.27
CA GLU A 173 14.61 0.46 6.99
C GLU A 173 15.94 0.45 7.75
N ASN A 174 16.76 1.47 7.46
CA ASN A 174 18.11 1.66 7.99
C ASN A 174 19.07 0.49 7.67
N ILE A 175 18.90 -0.13 6.50
CA ILE A 175 19.67 -1.31 6.05
C ILE A 175 20.26 -1.04 4.67
N SER A 176 21.54 -1.37 4.48
CA SER A 176 22.19 -1.39 3.17
C SER A 176 21.85 -2.67 2.38
N GLN A 177 22.06 -2.63 1.07
CA GLN A 177 21.94 -3.80 0.20
C GLN A 177 22.83 -4.96 0.68
N GLU A 178 24.10 -4.67 1.00
CA GLU A 178 25.06 -5.67 1.50
C GLU A 178 24.56 -6.34 2.79
N GLU A 179 24.08 -5.56 3.76
CA GLU A 179 23.55 -6.09 5.03
C GLU A 179 22.32 -6.99 4.81
N ALA A 180 21.43 -6.64 3.88
CA ALA A 180 20.27 -7.45 3.54
C ALA A 180 20.68 -8.77 2.86
N GLU A 181 21.61 -8.71 1.90
CA GLU A 181 22.13 -9.88 1.20
C GLU A 181 22.82 -10.84 2.17
N GLU A 182 23.69 -10.33 3.04
CA GLU A 182 24.33 -11.10 4.11
C GLU A 182 23.29 -11.73 5.04
N PHE A 183 22.29 -10.96 5.48
CA PHE A 183 21.24 -11.47 6.35
C PHE A 183 20.53 -12.68 5.75
N TYR A 184 20.10 -12.63 4.50
CA TYR A 184 19.39 -13.75 3.86
C TYR A 184 20.32 -14.90 3.48
N ASN A 185 21.58 -14.64 3.14
CA ASN A 185 22.59 -15.69 2.87
C ASN A 185 22.89 -16.57 4.09
N THR A 186 22.73 -16.04 5.31
CA THR A 186 22.90 -16.83 6.54
C THR A 186 21.71 -17.75 6.87
N LYS A 187 20.54 -17.54 6.24
CA LYS A 187 19.33 -18.31 6.54
C LYS A 187 19.42 -19.69 5.90
N LYS A 188 19.18 -20.72 6.71
CA LYS A 188 19.21 -22.12 6.24
C LYS A 188 17.93 -22.48 5.51
N VAL A 189 18.05 -22.91 4.26
CA VAL A 189 16.99 -23.59 3.53
C VAL A 189 17.11 -25.10 3.80
N LEU A 190 16.24 -25.63 4.67
CA LEU A 190 16.30 -27.02 5.14
C LEU A 190 16.12 -28.06 4.03
N ASN A 191 15.38 -27.71 2.97
CA ASN A 191 15.15 -28.57 1.82
C ASN A 191 15.39 -27.82 0.51
N ALA A 192 16.56 -28.02 -0.10
CA ALA A 192 16.92 -27.38 -1.36
C ALA A 192 15.98 -27.74 -2.54
N LYS A 193 15.25 -28.86 -2.47
CA LYS A 193 14.25 -29.23 -3.50
C LYS A 193 12.89 -28.55 -3.29
N LYS A 194 12.69 -27.91 -2.13
CA LYS A 194 11.48 -27.15 -1.76
C LYS A 194 11.90 -25.90 -0.97
N PRO A 195 12.58 -24.95 -1.62
CA PRO A 195 13.04 -23.75 -0.94
C PRO A 195 11.85 -22.89 -0.53
N ILE A 196 11.87 -22.41 0.72
CA ILE A 196 10.91 -21.42 1.20
C ILE A 196 11.27 -20.02 0.65
N SER A 197 10.27 -19.18 0.47
CA SER A 197 10.45 -17.81 -0.03
C SER A 197 10.92 -16.85 1.06
N LEU A 198 12.21 -16.91 1.41
CA LEU A 198 12.81 -16.06 2.46
C LEU A 198 12.51 -14.57 2.24
N GLY A 199 12.15 -13.86 3.32
CA GLY A 199 11.87 -12.42 3.28
C GLY A 199 10.56 -12.02 2.58
N LEU A 200 9.71 -12.96 2.16
CA LEU A 200 8.51 -12.66 1.37
C LEU A 200 7.49 -11.80 2.12
N ASN A 201 7.29 -12.05 3.41
CA ASN A 201 6.23 -11.43 4.22
C ASN A 201 6.79 -10.68 5.42
N SER A 202 7.92 -9.99 5.25
CA SER A 202 8.55 -9.23 6.32
C SER A 202 9.10 -7.90 5.83
N LYS A 203 9.21 -6.95 6.75
CA LYS A 203 10.07 -5.77 6.58
C LYS A 203 11.38 -6.03 7.31
N LEU A 204 12.52 -5.84 6.66
CA LEU A 204 13.81 -5.97 7.31
C LEU A 204 14.21 -4.62 7.93
N VAL A 205 14.50 -4.59 9.22
CA VAL A 205 14.84 -3.35 9.94
C VAL A 205 16.11 -3.50 10.75
N LYS A 206 16.91 -2.43 10.80
CA LYS A 206 18.05 -2.33 11.73
C LYS A 206 17.71 -1.36 12.85
N GLU A 207 17.59 -1.89 14.06
CA GLU A 207 17.29 -1.13 15.27
C GLU A 207 18.34 -1.43 16.33
N ASN A 208 18.96 -0.40 16.91
CA ASN A 208 20.00 -0.54 17.93
C ASN A 208 21.15 -1.49 17.53
N GLY A 209 21.52 -1.47 16.24
CA GLY A 209 22.58 -2.31 15.67
C GLY A 209 22.16 -3.76 15.39
N GLN A 210 20.91 -4.16 15.61
CA GLN A 210 20.41 -5.50 15.34
C GLN A 210 19.48 -5.51 14.13
N ILE A 211 19.75 -6.42 13.19
CA ILE A 211 18.90 -6.66 12.02
C ILE A 211 17.85 -7.72 12.37
N LYS A 212 16.58 -7.40 12.16
CA LYS A 212 15.46 -8.33 12.36
C LYS A 212 14.38 -8.14 11.30
N GLU A 213 13.58 -9.17 11.12
CA GLU A 213 12.37 -9.14 10.31
C GLU A 213 11.17 -8.73 11.17
N LEU A 214 10.37 -7.80 10.67
CA LEU A 214 9.03 -7.50 11.17
C LEU A 214 8.02 -8.23 10.29
N THR A 215 7.52 -9.36 10.76
CA THR A 215 6.66 -10.27 9.99
C THR A 215 5.26 -9.68 9.80
N TYR A 216 4.71 -9.82 8.60
CA TYR A 216 3.37 -9.39 8.22
C TYR A 216 2.35 -10.45 8.67
N LYS A 217 1.89 -10.34 9.91
CA LYS A 217 0.94 -11.28 10.51
C LYS A 217 0.10 -10.67 11.61
N ILE A 218 -0.93 -11.41 12.03
CA ILE A 218 -1.66 -11.08 13.26
C ILE A 218 -0.70 -11.10 14.46
N GLY A 219 -0.76 -10.04 15.26
CA GLY A 219 0.08 -9.87 16.45
C GLY A 219 1.43 -9.18 16.20
N GLU A 220 1.76 -8.87 14.95
CA GLU A 220 3.00 -8.17 14.57
C GLU A 220 2.72 -7.07 13.53
N HIS A 221 3.53 -6.95 12.47
CA HIS A 221 3.43 -5.87 11.51
C HIS A 221 2.16 -6.01 10.65
N TYR A 222 1.48 -4.90 10.38
CA TYR A 222 0.16 -4.83 9.73
C TYR A 222 -0.99 -5.62 10.39
N SER A 223 -0.83 -6.05 11.66
CA SER A 223 -1.80 -6.86 12.40
C SER A 223 -3.24 -6.36 12.32
N ALA A 224 -3.48 -5.05 12.41
CA ALA A 224 -4.83 -4.49 12.33
C ALA A 224 -5.54 -4.77 10.99
N SER A 225 -4.83 -4.56 9.87
CA SER A 225 -5.37 -4.80 8.53
C SER A 225 -5.49 -6.30 8.25
N ILE A 226 -4.46 -7.08 8.59
CA ILE A 226 -4.45 -8.54 8.41
C ILE A 226 -5.55 -9.20 9.24
N GLY A 227 -5.80 -8.74 10.46
CA GLY A 227 -6.90 -9.21 11.30
C GLY A 227 -8.27 -9.02 10.64
N LYS A 228 -8.48 -7.90 9.93
CA LYS A 228 -9.71 -7.68 9.14
C LYS A 228 -9.78 -8.57 7.90
N MET A 229 -8.65 -8.78 7.21
CA MET A 229 -8.58 -9.72 6.08
C MET A 229 -8.98 -11.14 6.54
N VAL A 230 -8.38 -11.63 7.63
CA VAL A 230 -8.67 -12.94 8.22
C VAL A 230 -10.14 -13.05 8.64
N PHE A 231 -10.71 -12.04 9.30
CA PHE A 231 -12.14 -12.04 9.66
C PHE A 231 -13.06 -12.26 8.45
N TRP A 232 -12.77 -11.62 7.31
CA TRP A 232 -13.56 -11.81 6.10
C TRP A 232 -13.29 -13.16 5.42
N LEU A 233 -12.04 -13.64 5.43
CA LEU A 233 -11.71 -14.97 4.94
C LEU A 233 -12.43 -16.07 5.74
N GLU A 234 -12.48 -15.96 7.07
CA GLU A 234 -13.20 -16.91 7.93
C GLU A 234 -14.71 -16.93 7.64
N LYS A 235 -15.30 -15.79 7.24
CA LYS A 235 -16.68 -15.75 6.74
C LYS A 235 -16.80 -16.42 5.37
N ALA A 236 -15.84 -16.20 4.48
CA ALA A 236 -15.81 -16.77 3.13
C ALA A 236 -15.75 -18.31 3.15
N VAL A 237 -14.94 -18.89 4.05
CA VAL A 237 -14.80 -20.36 4.21
C VAL A 237 -16.14 -21.08 4.33
N ARG A 238 -17.12 -20.50 5.01
CA ARG A 238 -18.47 -21.10 5.20
C ARG A 238 -19.28 -21.24 3.91
N PHE A 239 -18.88 -20.53 2.87
CA PHE A 239 -19.54 -20.49 1.56
C PHE A 239 -18.66 -21.07 0.46
N ALA A 240 -17.57 -21.75 0.85
CA ALA A 240 -16.70 -22.41 -0.10
C ALA A 240 -17.47 -23.47 -0.90
N GLU A 241 -17.14 -23.58 -2.18
CA GLU A 241 -17.89 -24.38 -3.15
C GLU A 241 -17.59 -25.88 -3.03
N ASN A 242 -16.47 -26.24 -2.39
CA ASN A 242 -16.02 -27.61 -2.17
C ASN A 242 -14.88 -27.66 -1.13
N ASP A 243 -14.53 -28.87 -0.69
CA ASP A 243 -13.51 -29.11 0.34
C ASP A 243 -12.11 -28.60 -0.04
N LYS A 244 -11.76 -28.60 -1.34
CA LYS A 244 -10.48 -28.06 -1.80
C LYS A 244 -10.41 -26.55 -1.61
N GLN A 245 -11.46 -25.82 -1.99
CA GLN A 245 -11.56 -24.37 -1.77
C GLN A 245 -11.58 -24.03 -0.28
N THR A 246 -12.32 -24.80 0.53
CA THR A 246 -12.29 -24.69 2.00
C THR A 246 -10.86 -24.81 2.54
N LYS A 247 -10.14 -25.85 2.11
CA LYS A 247 -8.77 -26.12 2.55
C LYS A 247 -7.80 -25.00 2.13
N ALA A 248 -7.89 -24.51 0.89
CA ALA A 248 -7.04 -23.42 0.42
C ALA A 248 -7.29 -22.14 1.23
N LEU A 249 -8.55 -21.74 1.45
CA LEU A 249 -8.87 -20.56 2.26
C LEU A 249 -8.41 -20.71 3.71
N GLN A 250 -8.57 -21.89 4.31
CA GLN A 250 -8.09 -22.14 5.67
C GLN A 250 -6.56 -22.04 5.76
N LYS A 251 -5.83 -22.55 4.76
CA LYS A 251 -4.36 -22.42 4.73
C LYS A 251 -3.88 -20.98 4.57
N LEU A 252 -4.59 -20.16 3.80
CA LEU A 252 -4.31 -18.73 3.71
C LEU A 252 -4.52 -18.03 5.06
N ILE A 253 -5.58 -18.40 5.79
CA ILE A 253 -5.85 -17.91 7.15
C ILE A 253 -4.73 -18.34 8.11
N ASP A 254 -4.29 -19.60 8.04
CA ASP A 254 -3.20 -20.13 8.87
C ASP A 254 -1.92 -19.30 8.64
N PHE A 255 -1.55 -19.05 7.38
CA PHE A 255 -0.41 -18.20 7.03
C PHE A 255 -0.50 -16.78 7.61
N TYR A 256 -1.64 -16.11 7.50
CA TYR A 256 -1.80 -14.76 8.08
C TYR A 256 -1.76 -14.73 9.61
N LYS A 257 -2.10 -15.85 10.26
CA LYS A 257 -2.04 -16.00 11.71
C LYS A 257 -0.62 -16.32 12.19
N SER A 258 0.07 -17.24 11.52
CA SER A 258 1.40 -17.72 11.92
C SER A 258 2.54 -16.81 11.43
N GLY A 259 2.40 -16.29 10.22
CA GLY A 259 3.45 -15.64 9.42
C GLY A 259 4.51 -16.59 8.90
N GLU A 260 4.35 -17.90 9.06
CA GLU A 260 5.35 -18.89 8.67
C GLU A 260 5.35 -19.11 7.14
N LEU A 261 6.50 -18.98 6.50
CA LEU A 261 6.62 -19.12 5.04
C LEU A 261 6.23 -20.52 4.53
N LYS A 262 6.38 -21.55 5.36
CA LYS A 262 5.92 -22.89 5.04
C LYS A 262 4.39 -22.96 4.88
N ASP A 263 3.64 -22.19 5.68
CA ASP A 263 2.19 -22.14 5.55
C ASP A 263 1.76 -21.47 4.24
N PHE A 264 2.57 -20.52 3.73
CA PHE A 264 2.37 -19.95 2.41
C PHE A 264 2.60 -20.96 1.28
N ASP A 265 3.61 -21.82 1.40
CA ASP A 265 3.84 -22.91 0.44
C ASP A 265 2.70 -23.94 0.49
N ASP A 266 2.27 -24.33 1.70
CA ASP A 266 1.16 -25.26 1.90
C ASP A 266 -0.16 -24.68 1.34
N TYR A 267 -0.39 -23.37 1.52
CA TYR A 267 -1.48 -22.63 0.88
C TYR A 267 -1.39 -22.68 -0.64
N SER A 268 -0.22 -22.36 -1.20
CA SER A 268 0.00 -22.30 -2.65
C SER A 268 -0.24 -23.66 -3.31
N LEU A 269 0.19 -24.74 -2.66
CA LEU A 269 -0.11 -26.11 -3.10
C LEU A 269 -1.60 -26.44 -3.01
N ALA A 270 -2.28 -26.03 -1.94
CA ALA A 270 -3.72 -26.25 -1.78
C ALA A 270 -4.54 -25.45 -2.80
N TRP A 271 -4.10 -24.24 -3.15
CA TRP A 271 -4.76 -23.38 -4.13
C TRP A 271 -4.68 -23.93 -5.57
N LEU A 272 -3.60 -24.63 -5.91
CA LEU A 272 -3.40 -25.22 -7.24
C LEU A 272 -4.30 -26.45 -7.51
N GLN A 273 -4.78 -27.12 -6.45
CA GLN A 273 -5.50 -28.41 -6.53
C GLN A 273 -7.00 -28.25 -6.77
#